data_AF-A0ABD4KV87-F1
#
_entry.id   AF-A0ABD4KV87-F1
#
_cell.length_a   1.000
_cell.length_b   1.000
_cell.length_c   1.000
_cell.angle_alpha   90.00
_cell.angle_beta   90.00
_cell.angle_gamma   90.00
#
_symmetry.space_group_name_H-M   'P 1'
#
loop_
_entity.id
_entity.type
_entity.pdbx_description
1 polymer ?
#
loop_
_entity_poly.entity_id
_entity_poly.type
_entity_poly.pdbx_seq_one_letter_code
_entity_poly.pdbx_strand_id
1 'polypeptide(L)'
;GIVLPDGILGNPGDEYIRWWLMQECWVLGCVDLPVESFIVEANVNILTSLLFLKKKTDTEKDAIAIGGEPEYPVFMAVAEKVGFDRRGNTLYERHPDGEEKVIEEEVEERIRINGHNVVRKLKRRSKILDDDLPKIAKAWKEFRANNPEPSV
;
A
#
# COMPACT_ATOMS: atom_id res chain seq x y z
N GLY A 1 -10.13 -1.16 0.49
CA GLY A 1 -9.57 0.15 0.88
C GLY A 1 -10.22 1.23 0.05
N ILE A 2 -10.15 2.46 0.51
CA ILE A 2 -10.59 3.66 -0.20
C ILE A 2 -9.41 4.63 -0.32
N VAL A 3 -9.34 5.38 -1.41
CA VAL A 3 -8.36 6.46 -1.60
C VAL A 3 -9.01 7.78 -1.26
N LEU A 4 -8.35 8.61 -0.46
CA LEU A 4 -8.83 9.92 -0.07
C LEU A 4 -7.68 10.94 0.00
N PRO A 5 -7.96 12.23 -0.21
CA PRO A 5 -6.99 13.29 0.06
C PRO A 5 -6.61 13.36 1.54
N ASP A 6 -5.34 13.59 1.84
CA ASP A 6 -4.81 13.66 3.22
C ASP A 6 -5.53 14.70 4.08
N GLY A 7 -6.04 15.76 3.46
CA GLY A 7 -6.80 16.82 4.13
C GLY A 7 -7.97 16.26 4.94
N ILE A 8 -8.64 15.21 4.47
CA ILE A 8 -9.76 14.58 5.20
C ILE A 8 -9.29 13.98 6.55
N LEU A 9 -8.05 13.51 6.62
CA LEU A 9 -7.47 12.92 7.83
C LEU A 9 -6.78 13.95 8.73
N GLY A 10 -6.30 15.06 8.19
CA GLY A 10 -5.51 16.05 8.94
C GLY A 10 -6.24 17.34 9.30
N ASN A 11 -7.20 17.80 8.50
CA ASN A 11 -7.78 19.13 8.65
C ASN A 11 -8.70 19.20 9.89
N PRO A 12 -8.57 20.23 10.73
CA PRO A 12 -9.52 20.46 11.83
C PRO A 12 -10.96 20.63 11.36
N GLY A 13 -11.18 21.30 10.23
CA GLY A 13 -12.51 21.50 9.66
C GLY A 13 -13.21 20.21 9.22
N ASP A 14 -12.45 19.14 8.98
CA ASP A 14 -12.96 17.83 8.54
C ASP A 14 -13.07 16.81 9.69
N GLU A 15 -12.99 17.27 10.95
CA GLU A 15 -13.07 16.40 12.13
C GLU A 15 -14.32 15.53 12.18
N TYR A 16 -15.46 16.08 11.74
CA TYR A 16 -16.73 15.35 11.71
C TYR A 16 -16.66 14.08 10.84
N ILE A 17 -15.83 14.06 9.79
CA ILE A 17 -15.64 12.89 8.93
C ILE A 17 -14.90 11.81 9.71
N ARG A 18 -13.83 12.16 10.42
CA ARG A 18 -13.07 11.21 11.26
C ARG A 18 -13.92 10.68 12.40
N TRP A 19 -14.69 11.56 13.05
CA TRP A 19 -15.63 11.15 14.08
C TRP A 19 -16.62 10.12 13.52
N TRP A 20 -17.25 10.41 12.38
CA TRP A 20 -18.18 9.48 11.73
C TRP A 20 -17.51 8.15 11.34
N LEU A 21 -16.30 8.20 10.78
CA LEU A 21 -15.52 7.01 10.44
C LEU A 21 -15.25 6.14 11.67
N MET A 22 -14.88 6.74 12.81
CA MET A 22 -14.65 6.01 14.05
C MET A 22 -15.94 5.43 14.63
N GLN A 23 -17.11 6.03 14.40
CA GLN A 23 -18.38 5.46 14.85
C GLN A 23 -18.84 4.29 13.99
N GLU A 24 -18.66 4.37 12.67
CA GLU A 24 -19.21 3.39 11.73
C GLU A 24 -18.23 2.29 11.32
N CYS A 25 -16.92 2.50 11.51
CA CYS A 25 -15.89 1.60 11.01
C CYS A 25 -14.81 1.30 12.05
N TRP A 26 -14.19 0.14 11.87
CA TRP A 26 -12.87 -0.21 12.37
C TRP A 26 -11.82 0.27 11.36
N VAL A 27 -10.80 1.00 11.83
CA VAL A 27 -9.70 1.46 10.99
C VAL A 27 -8.60 0.41 10.99
N LEU A 28 -8.51 -0.38 9.92
CA LEU A 28 -7.54 -1.49 9.85
C LEU A 28 -6.13 -1.01 9.50
N GLY A 29 -6.04 0.09 8.74
CA GLY A 29 -4.78 0.77 8.50
C GLY A 29 -4.86 1.93 7.51
N CYS A 30 -3.79 2.73 7.50
CA CYS A 30 -3.61 3.91 6.68
C CYS A 30 -2.23 3.85 6.01
N VAL A 31 -2.19 4.05 4.68
CA VAL A 31 -0.95 4.11 3.91
C VAL A 31 -0.89 5.44 3.19
N ASP A 32 0.07 6.28 3.52
CA ASP A 32 0.28 7.55 2.82
C ASP A 32 1.01 7.30 1.50
N LEU A 33 0.50 7.93 0.44
CA LEU A 33 1.03 7.78 -0.92
C LEU A 33 1.66 9.09 -1.39
N PRO A 34 2.77 9.01 -2.15
CA PRO A 34 3.39 10.19 -2.72
C PRO A 34 2.54 10.72 -3.89
N VAL A 35 2.67 12.01 -4.20
CA VAL A 35 1.94 12.70 -5.29
C VAL A 35 2.12 11.99 -6.63
N GLU A 36 3.30 11.39 -6.83
CA GLU A 36 3.68 10.61 -8.00
C GLU A 36 2.63 9.55 -8.33
N SER A 37 1.99 8.94 -7.32
CA SER A 37 0.99 7.88 -7.47
C SER A 37 -0.20 8.25 -8.38
N PHE A 38 -0.61 9.51 -8.41
CA PHE A 38 -1.77 9.98 -9.19
C PHE A 38 -1.43 11.04 -10.24
N ILE A 39 -0.22 11.60 -10.22
CA ILE A 39 0.15 12.65 -11.17
C ILE A 39 0.37 12.10 -12.59
N VAL A 40 0.93 10.90 -12.74
CA VAL A 40 1.33 10.38 -14.07
C VAL A 40 0.13 9.99 -14.91
N GLU A 41 -0.83 9.27 -14.33
CA GLU A 41 -2.00 8.78 -15.07
C GLU A 41 -3.20 9.72 -14.97
N ALA A 42 -3.42 10.34 -13.81
CA ALA A 42 -4.61 11.17 -13.57
C ALA A 42 -4.33 12.68 -13.69
N ASN A 43 -3.05 13.10 -13.81
CA ASN A 43 -2.64 14.51 -13.84
C ASN A 43 -3.19 15.33 -12.66
N VAL A 44 -3.32 14.68 -11.49
CA VAL A 44 -3.81 15.31 -10.26
C VAL A 44 -2.64 15.47 -9.28
N ASN A 45 -2.43 16.69 -8.82
CA ASN A 45 -1.38 17.02 -7.86
C ASN A 45 -1.96 17.11 -6.45
N ILE A 46 -2.26 15.94 -5.86
CA ILE A 46 -2.81 15.81 -4.50
C ILE A 46 -2.01 14.78 -3.72
N LEU A 47 -1.85 15.04 -2.42
CA LEU A 47 -1.42 14.02 -1.46
C LEU A 47 -2.63 13.22 -1.02
N THR A 48 -2.46 11.90 -0.98
CA THR A 48 -3.55 10.96 -0.71
C THR A 48 -3.10 9.82 0.17
N SER A 49 -3.99 9.36 1.03
CA SER A 49 -3.83 8.12 1.81
C SER A 49 -4.78 7.04 1.29
N LEU A 50 -4.32 5.79 1.37
CA LEU A 50 -5.14 4.59 1.22
C LEU A 50 -5.59 4.12 2.61
N LEU A 51 -6.90 4.18 2.87
CA LEU A 51 -7.50 3.78 4.13
C LEU A 51 -8.20 2.42 4.00
N PHE A 52 -7.89 1.51 4.92
CA PHE A 52 -8.51 0.20 5.02
C PHE A 52 -9.49 0.20 6.19
N LEU A 53 -10.75 -0.09 5.89
CA LEU A 53 -11.85 -0.01 6.84
C LEU A 53 -12.64 -1.32 6.84
N LYS A 54 -13.15 -1.70 8.00
CA LYS A 54 -14.20 -2.71 8.17
C LYS A 54 -15.40 -2.03 8.81
N LYS A 55 -16.58 -2.14 8.20
CA LYS A 55 -17.81 -1.58 8.79
C LYS A 55 -18.14 -2.32 10.10
N LYS A 56 -18.45 -1.55 11.15
CA LYS A 56 -18.96 -2.07 12.42
C LYS A 56 -20.36 -2.63 12.23
N THR A 57 -20.67 -3.75 12.84
CA THR A 57 -22.06 -4.23 12.90
C THR A 57 -22.84 -3.42 13.94
N ASP A 58 -24.18 -3.45 13.88
CA ASP A 58 -25.01 -2.77 14.88
C ASP A 58 -24.76 -3.35 16.29
N THR A 59 -24.55 -4.66 16.40
CA THR A 59 -24.20 -5.31 17.67
C THR A 59 -22.84 -4.86 18.22
N GLU A 60 -21.84 -4.66 17.36
CA GLU A 60 -20.53 -4.13 17.78
C GLU A 60 -20.67 -2.69 18.28
N LYS A 61 -21.49 -1.86 17.62
CA LYS A 61 -21.77 -0.48 18.05
C LYS A 61 -22.49 -0.44 19.41
N ASP A 62 -23.50 -1.28 19.61
CA ASP A 62 -24.22 -1.38 20.88
C ASP A 62 -23.28 -1.84 22.02
N ALA A 63 -22.41 -2.82 21.75
CA ALA A 63 -21.42 -3.30 22.71
C ALA A 63 -20.41 -2.21 23.09
N ILE A 64 -19.91 -1.43 22.13
CA ILE A 64 -19.01 -0.29 22.38
C ILE A 64 -19.69 0.80 23.20
N ALA A 65 -20.97 1.09 22.93
CA ALA A 65 -21.73 2.10 23.66
C ALA A 65 -21.87 1.77 25.16
N ILE A 66 -21.88 0.49 25.51
CA ILE A 66 -22.01 0.01 26.89
C ILE A 66 -20.63 -0.21 27.54
N GLY A 67 -19.71 -0.86 26.82
CA GLY A 67 -18.44 -1.37 27.33
C GLY A 67 -17.22 -0.50 27.05
N GLY A 68 -17.37 0.55 26.24
CA GLY A 68 -16.25 1.34 25.73
C GLY A 68 -15.64 0.72 24.46
N GLU A 69 -14.87 1.52 23.72
CA GLU A 69 -14.20 1.06 22.50
C GLU A 69 -12.93 0.28 22.89
N PRO A 70 -12.76 -0.98 22.41
CA PRO A 70 -11.57 -1.75 22.70
C PRO A 70 -10.36 -1.14 21.99
N GLU A 71 -9.18 -1.26 22.62
CA GLU A 71 -7.92 -0.96 21.94
C GLU A 71 -7.58 -2.05 20.92
N TYR A 72 -7.16 -1.64 19.74
CA TYR A 72 -6.69 -2.54 18.69
C TYR A 72 -5.57 -1.86 17.88
N PRO A 73 -4.62 -2.64 17.35
CA PRO A 73 -3.54 -2.08 16.57
C PRO A 73 -4.03 -1.71 15.16
N VAL A 74 -3.52 -0.58 14.67
CA VAL A 74 -3.78 -0.06 13.32
C VAL A 74 -2.48 -0.10 12.53
N PHE A 75 -2.51 -0.63 11.31
CA PHE A 75 -1.32 -0.62 10.45
C PHE A 75 -1.11 0.77 9.84
N MET A 76 0.08 1.34 10.01
CA MET A 76 0.45 2.64 9.45
C MET A 76 1.71 2.47 8.59
N ALA A 77 1.71 3.05 7.40
CA ALA A 77 2.89 3.09 6.54
C ALA A 77 2.92 4.36 5.70
N VAL A 78 4.12 4.75 5.26
CA VAL A 78 4.34 5.83 4.31
C VAL A 78 5.11 5.24 3.14
N ALA A 79 4.58 5.37 1.93
CA ALA A 79 5.33 5.10 0.71
C ALA A 79 6.10 6.35 0.31
N GLU A 80 7.43 6.28 0.25
CA GLU A 80 8.23 7.40 -0.25
C GLU A 80 8.42 7.31 -1.76
N LYS A 81 8.47 6.07 -2.27
CA LYS A 81 8.72 5.77 -3.68
C LYS A 81 7.69 4.79 -4.22
N VAL A 82 7.27 5.02 -5.47
CA VAL A 82 6.28 4.19 -6.18
C VAL A 82 6.81 3.68 -7.52
N GLY A 83 8.14 3.67 -7.70
CA GLY A 83 8.79 3.12 -8.88
C GLY A 83 8.89 4.07 -10.07
N PHE A 84 8.40 5.32 -9.96
CA PHE A 84 8.51 6.31 -11.02
C PHE A 84 8.47 7.75 -10.50
N ASP A 85 8.97 8.68 -11.32
CA ASP A 85 8.94 10.12 -11.05
C ASP A 85 7.64 10.79 -11.56
N ARG A 86 7.48 12.09 -11.30
CA ARG A 86 6.31 12.88 -11.74
C ARG A 86 6.11 12.94 -13.26
N ARG A 87 7.11 12.55 -14.06
CA ARG A 87 7.05 12.51 -15.53
C ARG A 87 6.79 11.10 -16.04
N GLY A 88 6.65 10.11 -15.15
CA GLY A 88 6.46 8.69 -15.49
C GLY A 88 7.76 7.97 -15.82
N ASN A 89 8.94 8.56 -15.56
CA ASN A 89 10.19 7.84 -15.75
C ASN A 89 10.37 6.81 -14.63
N THR A 90 10.62 5.55 -14.98
CA THR A 90 10.88 4.49 -14.00
C THR A 90 12.11 4.80 -13.16
N LEU A 91 11.97 4.63 -11.84
CA LEU A 91 13.02 4.79 -10.85
C LEU A 91 13.51 3.42 -10.37
N TYR A 92 14.82 3.27 -10.26
CA TYR A 92 15.48 2.05 -9.80
C TYR A 92 16.29 2.34 -8.54
N GLU A 93 16.37 1.37 -7.63
CA GLU A 93 17.16 1.52 -6.40
C GLU A 93 18.63 1.76 -6.76
N ARG A 94 19.30 2.62 -5.97
CA ARG A 94 20.71 2.95 -6.16
C ARG A 94 21.55 2.61 -4.94
N HIS A 95 22.81 2.30 -5.17
CA HIS A 95 23.85 2.24 -4.15
C HIS A 95 24.22 3.66 -3.67
N PRO A 96 24.89 3.81 -2.51
CA PRO A 96 25.34 5.12 -2.03
C PRO A 96 26.28 5.88 -2.97
N ASP A 97 26.98 5.18 -3.87
CA ASP A 97 27.82 5.75 -4.93
C ASP A 97 27.01 6.25 -6.15
N GLY A 98 25.70 5.99 -6.19
CA GLY A 98 24.78 6.40 -7.25
C GLY A 98 24.58 5.36 -8.36
N GLU A 99 25.25 4.21 -8.33
CA GLU A 99 25.04 3.13 -9.31
C GLU A 99 23.72 2.39 -9.04
N GLU A 100 23.00 2.01 -10.10
CA GLU A 100 21.74 1.27 -9.96
C GLU A 100 21.97 -0.17 -9.51
N LYS A 101 21.18 -0.63 -8.54
CA LYS A 101 21.23 -2.00 -8.06
C LYS A 101 20.71 -2.96 -9.12
N VAL A 102 21.51 -3.98 -9.40
CA VAL A 102 21.18 -5.05 -10.34
C VAL A 102 21.18 -6.39 -9.62
N ILE A 103 20.16 -7.21 -9.88
CA ILE A 103 20.04 -8.57 -9.39
C ILE A 103 20.04 -9.56 -10.55
N GLU A 104 20.48 -10.79 -10.30
CA GLU A 104 20.33 -11.89 -11.24
C GLU A 104 19.06 -12.68 -10.90
N GLU A 105 18.09 -12.65 -11.79
CA GLU A 105 16.84 -13.40 -11.65
C GLU A 105 16.80 -14.57 -12.63
N GLU A 106 16.33 -15.73 -12.16
CA GLU A 106 16.01 -16.86 -13.03
C GLU A 106 14.62 -16.65 -13.64
N VAL A 107 14.58 -16.31 -14.92
CA VAL A 107 13.34 -16.15 -15.68
C VAL A 107 13.09 -17.43 -16.46
N GLU A 108 11.86 -17.95 -16.37
CA GLU A 108 11.39 -19.06 -17.21
C GLU A 108 10.87 -18.51 -18.53
N GLU A 109 11.62 -18.71 -19.62
CA GLU A 109 11.18 -18.37 -20.97
C GLU A 109 10.74 -19.62 -21.72
N ARG A 110 9.61 -19.51 -22.43
CA ARG A 110 9.18 -20.49 -23.43
C ARG A 110 9.89 -20.19 -24.74
N ILE A 111 10.86 -21.02 -25.09
CA ILE A 111 11.64 -20.89 -26.32
C ILE A 111 11.18 -21.97 -27.30
N ARG A 112 11.00 -21.60 -28.57
CA ARG A 112 10.66 -22.57 -29.61
C ARG A 112 11.94 -23.14 -30.22
N ILE A 113 12.20 -24.42 -29.99
CA ILE A 113 13.36 -25.15 -30.54
C ILE A 113 12.82 -26.29 -31.39
N ASN A 114 13.23 -26.35 -32.67
CA ASN A 114 12.82 -27.39 -33.62
C ASN A 114 11.29 -27.61 -33.69
N GLY A 115 10.51 -26.52 -33.60
CA GLY A 115 9.05 -26.57 -33.67
C GLY A 115 8.33 -26.85 -32.34
N HIS A 116 9.03 -27.30 -31.29
CA HIS A 116 8.47 -27.56 -29.96
C HIS A 116 8.74 -26.40 -28.99
N ASN A 117 7.78 -26.14 -28.09
CA ASN A 117 7.96 -25.17 -27.01
C ASN A 117 8.70 -25.84 -25.85
N VAL A 118 9.86 -25.30 -25.48
CA VAL A 118 10.68 -25.76 -24.35
C VAL A 118 10.76 -24.62 -23.33
N VAL A 119 10.46 -24.92 -22.07
CA VAL A 119 10.67 -23.96 -20.96
C VAL A 119 12.13 -24.07 -20.54
N ARG A 120 12.86 -22.95 -20.55
CA ARG A 120 14.24 -22.89 -20.07
C ARG A 120 14.37 -21.81 -19.01
N LYS A 121 15.07 -22.13 -17.93
CA LYS A 121 15.49 -21.17 -16.91
C LYS A 121 16.73 -20.44 -17.42
N LEU A 122 16.62 -19.13 -17.59
CA LEU A 122 17.71 -18.25 -17.98
C LEU A 122 17.97 -17.25 -16.85
N LYS A 123 19.25 -17.08 -16.49
CA LYS A 123 19.65 -16.02 -15.56
C LYS A 123 19.74 -14.72 -16.33
N ARG A 124 18.95 -13.72 -15.95
CA ARG A 124 19.01 -12.36 -16.50
C ARG A 124 19.32 -11.37 -15.40
N ARG A 125 20.10 -10.36 -15.75
CA ARG A 125 20.34 -9.20 -14.91
C ARG A 125 19.15 -8.25 -15.04
N SER A 126 18.46 -7.96 -13.95
CA SER A 126 17.35 -6.99 -13.86
C SER A 126 17.66 -5.93 -12.80
N LYS A 127 17.18 -4.71 -13.03
CA LYS A 127 17.30 -3.61 -12.06
C LYS A 127 16.17 -3.72 -11.04
N ILE A 128 16.45 -3.38 -9.79
CA ILE A 128 15.42 -3.35 -8.74
C ILE A 128 14.62 -2.06 -8.85
N LEU A 129 13.29 -2.16 -8.98
CA LEU A 129 12.39 -1.01 -8.97
C LEU A 129 12.41 -0.32 -7.60
N ASP A 130 12.52 1.01 -7.59
CA ASP A 130 12.45 1.80 -6.36
C ASP A 130 10.99 2.04 -5.96
N ASP A 131 10.34 0.98 -5.46
CA ASP A 131 8.91 0.97 -5.11
C ASP A 131 8.70 0.35 -3.72
N ASP A 132 8.10 1.14 -2.82
CA ASP A 132 7.81 0.74 -1.46
C ASP A 132 6.51 -0.07 -1.34
N LEU A 133 5.60 0.04 -2.29
CA LEU A 133 4.25 -0.56 -2.21
C LEU A 133 4.30 -2.09 -2.05
N PRO A 134 5.15 -2.85 -2.76
CA PRO A 134 5.27 -4.29 -2.54
C PRO A 134 5.79 -4.64 -1.13
N LYS A 135 6.72 -3.84 -0.61
CA LYS A 135 7.29 -4.01 0.74
C LYS A 135 6.21 -3.73 1.80
N ILE A 136 5.46 -2.64 1.63
CA ILE A 136 4.32 -2.27 2.49
C ILE A 136 3.23 -3.34 2.44
N ALA A 137 2.90 -3.88 1.26
CA ALA A 137 1.91 -4.95 1.12
C ALA A 137 2.34 -6.25 1.82
N LYS A 138 3.64 -6.56 1.82
CA LYS A 138 4.19 -7.69 2.59
C LYS A 138 4.07 -7.44 4.09
N ALA A 139 4.50 -6.26 4.56
CA ALA A 139 4.39 -5.86 5.96
C ALA A 139 2.94 -5.87 6.45
N TRP A 140 1.98 -5.43 5.63
CA TRP A 140 0.55 -5.53 5.91
C TRP A 140 0.12 -6.97 6.15
N LYS A 141 0.51 -7.90 5.27
CA LYS A 141 0.14 -9.33 5.43
C LYS A 141 0.71 -9.93 6.72
N GLU A 142 1.97 -9.63 7.03
CA GLU A 142 2.62 -10.06 8.27
C GLU A 142 1.93 -9.45 9.51
N PHE A 143 1.57 -8.17 9.45
CA PHE A 143 0.80 -7.51 10.48
C PHE A 143 -0.57 -8.18 10.69
N ARG A 144 -1.32 -8.44 9.62
CA ARG A 144 -2.66 -9.06 9.68
C ARG A 144 -2.63 -10.53 10.12
N ALA A 145 -1.51 -11.23 9.92
CA ALA A 145 -1.33 -12.58 10.43
C ALA A 145 -1.23 -12.61 11.97
N ASN A 146 -0.65 -11.58 12.57
CA ASN A 146 -0.48 -11.46 14.02
C ASN A 146 -1.60 -10.65 14.70
N ASN A 147 -2.31 -9.82 13.95
CA ASN A 147 -3.34 -8.92 14.43
C ASN A 147 -4.63 -9.18 13.64
N PRO A 148 -5.55 -10.03 14.14
CA PRO A 148 -6.82 -10.31 13.47
C PRO A 148 -7.72 -9.07 13.40
N GLU A 149 -8.86 -9.18 12.71
CA GLU A 149 -9.76 -8.01 12.58
C GLU A 149 -10.39 -7.74 13.94
N PRO A 150 -10.47 -6.47 14.37
CA PRO A 150 -11.16 -6.14 15.60
C PRO A 150 -12.63 -6.55 15.49
N SER A 151 -13.16 -6.99 16.63
CA SER A 151 -14.56 -7.29 16.86
C SER A 151 -14.82 -7.21 18.37
N VAL A 152 -16.09 -7.11 18.76
CA VAL A 152 -16.54 -6.95 20.16
C VAL A 152 -17.28 -8.20 20.60
#